data_AF-A0A6J1QXS3-F1
#
_entry.id   AF-A0A6J1QXS3-F1
#
_cell.length_a   1.000
_cell.length_b   1.000
_cell.length_c   1.000
_cell.angle_alpha   90.00
_cell.angle_beta   90.00
_cell.angle_gamma   90.00
#
_symmetry.space_group_name_H-M   'P 1'
#
loop_
_entity.id
_entity.type
_entity.pdbx_description
1 polymer ?
#
loop_
_entity_poly.entity_id
_entity_poly.type
_entity_poly.pdbx_seq_one_letter_code
_entity_poly.pdbx_strand_id
1 'polypeptide(L)'
;MGKAIISYYNSKSISHDCFRNKLVDIIIRHLFSYHSKHRLTEKDYQSIVAKIKNLFPNEPATVYYIASIRKQDSPTGKTIAARGKLLDKAKNLIYQGGYARPTKKRKATENIEIPTKQKIDLSTNDSYLWLSTRSEPWEEVIIHWKNTYHLRQESEAATAYDFIEQWPILNRTNVDTLINCDFDELFPNRTCNLYKYWNLFFDKVVYYKEGHTKDNLTIDIEDLKSLSE
;
A
#
# COMPACT_ATOMS: atom_id res chain seq x y z
N MET A 1 16.23 -1.29 29.99
CA MET A 1 16.75 -0.92 28.65
C MET A 1 17.16 0.55 28.52
N GLY A 2 16.33 1.54 28.89
CA GLY A 2 16.70 2.97 28.74
C GLY A 2 18.05 3.36 29.38
N LYS A 3 18.32 2.86 30.61
CA LYS A 3 19.61 3.07 31.30
C LYS A 3 20.82 2.52 30.53
N ALA A 4 20.64 1.44 29.76
CA ALA A 4 21.71 0.85 28.94
C ALA A 4 22.03 1.71 27.71
N ILE A 5 21.02 2.38 27.12
CA ILE A 5 21.23 3.33 26.01
C ILE A 5 22.00 4.56 26.52
N ILE A 6 21.64 5.07 27.70
CA ILE A 6 22.34 6.20 28.33
C ILE A 6 23.78 5.83 28.68
N SER A 7 23.99 4.67 29.30
CA SER A 7 25.33 4.17 29.64
C SER A 7 26.20 3.96 28.39
N TYR A 8 25.64 3.43 27.30
CA TYR A 8 26.35 3.27 26.03
C TYR A 8 26.73 4.61 25.41
N TYR A 9 25.80 5.57 25.37
CA TYR A 9 26.06 6.90 24.83
C TYR A 9 27.15 7.64 25.62
N ASN A 10 27.16 7.52 26.95
CA ASN A 10 28.21 8.11 27.78
C ASN A 10 29.60 7.49 27.52
N SER A 11 29.65 6.23 27.06
CA SER A 11 30.90 5.54 26.72
C SER A 11 31.38 5.79 25.28
N LYS A 12 30.49 6.16 24.36
CA LYS A 12 30.79 6.36 22.94
C LYS A 12 29.98 7.52 22.36
N SER A 13 30.69 8.49 21.79
CA SER A 13 30.13 9.71 21.18
C SER A 13 29.20 9.46 19.98
N ILE A 14 29.26 8.28 19.35
CA ILE A 14 28.49 7.94 18.15
C ILE A 14 27.44 6.88 18.47
N SER A 15 26.18 7.28 18.35
CA SER A 15 25.02 6.40 18.47
C SER A 15 24.88 5.55 17.20
N HIS A 16 25.08 4.23 17.33
CA HIS A 16 24.86 3.31 16.21
C HIS A 16 23.37 3.21 15.86
N ASP A 17 23.08 2.91 14.60
CA ASP A 17 21.70 2.82 14.09
C ASP A 17 20.81 1.86 14.90
N CYS A 18 21.40 0.78 15.43
CA CYS A 18 20.70 -0.17 16.29
C CYS A 18 20.20 0.47 17.60
N PHE A 19 20.95 1.39 18.21
CA PHE A 19 20.55 2.12 19.41
C PHE A 19 19.48 3.16 19.09
N ARG A 20 19.61 3.86 17.94
CA ARG A 20 18.59 4.79 17.45
C ARG A 20 17.25 4.08 17.25
N ASN A 21 17.26 2.90 16.63
CA ASN A 21 16.05 2.11 16.41
C ASN A 21 15.42 1.65 17.73
N LYS A 22 16.23 1.22 18.71
CA LYS A 22 15.75 0.87 20.06
C LYS A 22 15.19 2.06 20.81
N LEU A 23 15.84 3.22 20.73
CA LEU A 23 15.38 4.47 21.34
C LEU A 23 14.01 4.87 20.78
N VAL A 24 13.90 4.90 19.45
CA VAL A 24 12.65 5.22 18.74
C VAL A 24 11.55 4.23 19.09
N ASP A 25 11.85 2.93 19.16
CA ASP A 25 10.89 1.90 19.56
C ASP A 25 10.35 2.13 20.98
N ILE A 26 11.22 2.42 21.96
CA ILE A 26 10.82 2.71 23.33
C ILE A 26 9.90 3.95 23.38
N ILE A 27 10.30 5.04 22.72
CA ILE A 27 9.55 6.30 22.73
C ILE A 27 8.17 6.11 22.11
N ILE A 28 8.11 5.55 20.90
CA ILE A 28 6.84 5.42 20.18
C ILE A 28 5.91 4.40 20.85
N ARG A 29 6.45 3.29 21.40
CA ARG A 29 5.63 2.35 22.19
C ARG A 29 5.04 3.00 23.43
N HIS A 30 5.81 3.83 24.13
CA HIS A 30 5.31 4.57 25.28
C HIS A 30 4.19 5.55 24.88
N LEU A 31 4.35 6.22 23.74
CA LEU A 31 3.36 7.14 23.20
C LEU A 31 2.21 6.44 22.47
N PHE A 32 2.24 5.12 22.31
CA PHE A 32 1.30 4.40 21.45
C PHE A 32 -0.13 4.47 21.96
N SER A 33 -0.34 4.42 23.27
CA SER A 33 -1.67 4.55 23.89
C SER A 33 -2.34 5.89 23.60
N TYR A 34 -1.54 6.96 23.52
CA TYR A 34 -1.99 8.27 23.07
C TYR A 34 -2.14 8.31 21.55
N HIS A 35 -1.14 7.79 20.82
CA HIS A 35 -1.07 7.83 19.37
C HIS A 35 -2.23 7.10 18.68
N SER A 36 -2.69 6.00 19.25
CA SER A 36 -3.79 5.19 18.72
C SER A 36 -5.12 5.93 18.77
N LYS A 37 -5.33 6.82 19.75
CA LYS A 37 -6.53 7.67 19.89
C LYS A 37 -6.37 9.02 19.22
N HIS A 38 -5.19 9.61 19.32
CA HIS A 38 -4.85 10.96 18.84
C HIS A 38 -3.60 10.89 17.98
N ARG A 39 -3.76 11.15 16.68
CA ARG A 39 -2.64 11.10 15.74
C ARG A 39 -1.58 12.15 16.13
N LEU A 40 -0.32 11.71 16.23
CA LEU A 40 0.80 12.62 16.42
C LEU A 40 0.87 13.62 15.25
N THR A 41 0.93 14.89 15.62
CA THR A 41 1.06 16.02 14.74
C THR A 41 2.53 16.35 14.50
N GLU A 42 2.79 17.20 13.52
CA GLU A 42 4.15 17.71 13.27
C GLU A 42 4.78 18.35 14.51
N LYS A 43 4.00 19.11 15.28
CA LYS A 43 4.47 19.74 16.52
C LYS A 43 4.89 18.72 17.57
N ASP A 44 4.17 17.59 17.66
CA ASP A 44 4.51 16.52 18.59
C ASP A 44 5.86 15.89 18.22
N TYR A 45 6.07 15.59 16.93
CA TYR A 45 7.36 15.07 16.46
C TYR A 45 8.49 16.06 16.70
N GLN A 46 8.30 17.34 16.41
CA GLN A 46 9.31 18.38 16.68
C GLN A 46 9.64 18.47 18.17
N SER A 47 8.63 18.39 19.06
CA SER A 47 8.83 18.39 20.51
C SER A 47 9.63 17.17 20.98
N ILE A 48 9.32 15.98 20.45
CA ILE A 48 10.06 14.75 20.76
C ILE A 48 11.52 14.88 20.30
N VAL A 49 11.76 15.39 19.09
CA VAL A 49 13.12 15.59 18.57
C VAL A 49 13.90 16.60 19.41
N ALA A 50 13.27 17.68 19.87
CA ALA A 50 13.91 18.63 20.76
C ALA A 50 14.34 17.98 22.09
N LYS A 51 13.50 17.10 22.67
CA LYS A 51 13.85 16.33 23.88
C LYS A 51 14.98 15.34 23.62
N ILE A 52 14.97 14.64 22.48
CA ILE A 52 16.06 13.74 22.08
C ILE A 52 17.37 14.53 21.95
N LYS A 53 17.35 15.70 21.29
CA LYS A 53 18.54 16.53 21.10
C LYS A 53 19.08 17.09 22.42
N ASN A 54 18.20 17.39 23.37
CA ASN A 54 18.62 17.81 24.72
C ASN A 54 19.36 16.67 25.45
N LEU A 55 18.85 15.45 25.39
CA LEU A 55 19.48 14.29 26.04
C LEU A 55 20.70 13.76 25.27
N PHE A 56 20.72 13.93 23.95
CA PHE A 56 21.74 13.43 23.04
C PHE A 56 22.18 14.53 22.06
N PRO A 57 23.02 15.50 22.49
CA PRO A 57 23.36 16.67 21.68
C PRO A 57 24.05 16.36 20.34
N ASN A 58 24.76 15.23 20.26
CA ASN A 58 25.48 14.82 19.05
C ASN A 58 24.57 14.13 18.01
N GLU A 59 23.30 13.92 18.34
CA GLU A 59 22.36 13.24 17.45
C GLU A 59 21.74 14.22 16.42
N PRO A 60 21.82 13.90 15.11
CA PRO A 60 21.20 14.72 14.10
C PRO A 60 19.67 14.61 14.15
N ALA A 61 19.02 15.75 14.37
CA ALA A 61 17.55 15.87 14.41
C ALA A 61 16.86 15.32 13.15
N THR A 62 17.50 15.47 11.98
CA THR A 62 17.00 15.03 10.67
C THR A 62 16.81 13.51 10.57
N VAL A 63 17.51 12.72 11.38
CA VAL A 63 17.32 11.26 11.43
C VAL A 63 15.97 10.88 12.05
N TYR A 64 15.50 11.70 12.99
CA TYR A 64 14.31 11.40 13.77
C TYR A 64 13.03 11.94 13.12
N TYR A 65 13.08 13.16 12.57
CA TYR A 65 11.94 13.75 11.88
C TYR A 65 12.37 14.86 10.90
N ILE A 66 11.78 14.83 9.70
CA ILE A 66 11.85 15.87 8.67
C ILE A 66 10.41 16.18 8.26
N ALA A 67 10.04 17.46 8.37
CA ALA A 67 8.72 17.95 8.00
C ALA A 67 8.44 17.80 6.49
N SER A 68 7.17 17.76 6.11
CA SER A 68 6.78 17.75 4.69
C SER A 68 7.03 19.10 4.05
N ILE A 69 7.52 19.10 2.81
CA ILE A 69 7.75 20.31 2.01
C ILE A 69 6.61 20.44 1.01
N ARG A 70 5.96 21.61 0.99
CA ARG A 70 4.86 21.91 0.06
C ARG A 70 5.40 22.03 -1.36
N LYS A 71 4.53 21.82 -2.36
CA LYS A 71 4.88 21.90 -3.79
C LYS A 71 5.61 23.20 -4.15
N GLN A 72 5.11 24.33 -3.65
CA GLN A 72 5.64 25.67 -3.90
C GLN A 72 7.07 25.87 -3.36
N ASP A 73 7.42 25.16 -2.29
CA ASP A 73 8.70 25.29 -1.58
C ASP A 73 9.68 24.17 -1.97
N SER A 74 9.28 23.28 -2.89
CA SER A 74 10.05 22.12 -3.29
C SER A 74 10.95 22.42 -4.48
N PRO A 75 12.25 22.08 -4.43
CA PRO A 75 13.18 22.25 -5.55
C PRO A 75 12.76 21.51 -6.83
N THR A 76 11.95 20.47 -6.69
CA THR A 76 11.50 19.61 -7.80
C THR A 76 10.09 19.94 -8.28
N GLY A 77 9.44 20.96 -7.70
CA GLY A 77 8.05 21.32 -8.01
C GLY A 77 7.03 20.25 -7.62
N LYS A 78 7.39 19.32 -6.71
CA LYS A 78 6.53 18.25 -6.19
C LYS A 78 6.53 18.26 -4.66
N THR A 79 5.36 17.98 -4.05
CA THR A 79 5.26 17.84 -2.59
C THR A 79 6.15 16.72 -2.08
N ILE A 80 7.00 17.00 -1.10
CA ILE A 80 7.85 16.01 -0.44
C ILE A 80 7.19 15.63 0.88
N ALA A 81 6.84 14.35 1.04
CA ALA A 81 6.23 13.85 2.27
C ALA A 81 7.21 13.91 3.45
N ALA A 82 6.68 14.05 4.67
CA ALA A 82 7.45 13.97 5.90
C ALA A 82 8.14 12.60 6.04
N ARG A 83 9.34 12.57 6.61
CA ARG A 83 10.19 11.39 6.76
C ARG A 83 10.83 11.33 8.15
N GLY A 84 11.38 10.18 8.54
CA GLY A 84 12.19 10.03 9.74
C GLY A 84 11.77 8.85 10.61
N LYS A 85 12.71 8.35 11.42
CA LYS A 85 12.53 7.10 12.19
C LYS A 85 11.31 7.13 13.11
N LEU A 86 11.02 8.26 13.77
CA LEU A 86 9.86 8.39 14.66
C LEU A 86 8.54 8.22 13.90
N LEU A 87 8.43 8.90 12.76
CA LEU A 87 7.24 8.87 11.92
C LEU A 87 7.01 7.47 11.33
N ASP A 88 8.07 6.85 10.83
CA ASP A 88 7.99 5.53 10.20
C ASP A 88 7.62 4.45 11.23
N LYS A 89 8.22 4.51 12.44
CA LYS A 89 7.87 3.58 13.51
C LYS A 89 6.42 3.74 13.98
N ALA A 90 5.94 4.97 14.11
CA ALA A 90 4.55 5.25 14.48
C ALA A 90 3.55 4.70 13.44
N LYS A 91 3.83 4.89 12.14
CA LYS A 91 3.03 4.32 11.04
C LYS A 91 3.03 2.79 11.08
N ASN A 92 4.20 2.17 11.27
CA ASN A 92 4.34 0.72 11.28
C ASN A 92 3.60 0.07 12.46
N LEU A 93 3.64 0.69 13.65
CA LEU A 93 2.91 0.19 14.81
C LEU A 93 1.37 0.28 14.63
N ILE A 94 0.87 1.32 13.97
CA ILE A 94 -0.56 1.40 13.61
C ILE A 94 -0.93 0.27 12.63
N TYR A 95 -0.11 0.06 11.60
CA TYR A 95 -0.34 -0.98 10.60
C TYR A 95 -0.33 -2.38 11.22
N GLN A 96 0.67 -2.69 12.06
CA GLN A 96 0.78 -3.97 12.77
C GLN A 96 -0.36 -4.18 13.77
N GLY A 97 -0.86 -3.12 14.40
CA GLY A 97 -1.93 -3.19 15.40
C GLY A 97 -3.34 -3.32 14.82
N GLY A 98 -3.51 -3.36 13.50
CA GLY A 98 -4.84 -3.48 12.86
C GLY A 98 -5.77 -2.27 13.10
N TYR A 99 -5.24 -1.15 13.60
CA TYR A 99 -6.02 0.07 13.79
C TYR A 99 -6.30 0.69 12.42
N ALA A 100 -7.47 0.39 11.87
CA ALA A 100 -7.96 1.04 10.65
C ALA A 100 -7.86 2.55 10.83
N ARG A 101 -7.20 3.23 9.89
CA ARG A 101 -7.16 4.69 9.92
C ARG A 101 -8.59 5.18 9.78
N PRO A 102 -9.08 6.09 10.65
CA PRO A 102 -10.26 6.87 10.31
C PRO A 102 -9.94 7.55 8.98
N THR A 103 -10.63 7.15 7.92
CA THR A 103 -10.59 7.84 6.64
C THR A 103 -11.02 9.26 6.93
N LYS A 104 -10.08 10.21 6.95
CA LYS A 104 -10.47 11.61 6.89
C LYS A 104 -11.24 11.75 5.58
N LYS A 105 -12.57 11.89 5.67
CA LYS A 105 -13.38 12.42 4.57
C LYS A 105 -12.64 13.68 4.15
N ARG A 106 -12.04 13.68 2.96
CA ARG A 106 -11.42 14.88 2.40
C ARG A 106 -12.53 15.93 2.42
N LYS A 107 -12.35 17.05 3.12
CA LYS A 107 -13.20 18.22 2.86
C LYS A 107 -12.97 18.56 1.40
N ALA A 108 -13.98 18.35 0.58
CA ALA A 108 -13.98 18.78 -0.80
C ALA A 108 -13.62 20.27 -0.80
N THR A 109 -12.50 20.60 -1.44
CA THR A 109 -12.19 21.99 -1.74
C THR A 109 -12.92 22.25 -3.04
N GLU A 110 -13.87 23.18 -3.00
CA GLU A 110 -14.75 23.50 -4.11
C GLU A 110 -13.97 23.95 -5.36
N ASN A 111 -14.54 23.60 -6.51
CA ASN A 111 -14.36 24.19 -7.85
C ASN A 111 -13.08 23.86 -8.61
N ILE A 112 -13.06 22.63 -9.17
CA ILE A 112 -12.71 22.44 -10.58
C ILE A 112 -13.86 21.62 -11.16
N GLU A 113 -14.63 22.21 -12.08
CA GLU A 113 -15.65 21.50 -12.86
C GLU A 113 -14.95 20.46 -13.75
N ILE A 114 -14.82 19.26 -13.21
CA ILE A 114 -14.57 18.05 -13.99
C ILE A 114 -15.96 17.58 -14.45
N PRO A 115 -16.15 17.20 -15.72
CA PRO A 115 -17.44 16.69 -16.19
C PRO A 115 -17.86 15.55 -15.26
N THR A 116 -18.97 15.73 -14.57
CA THR A 116 -19.55 14.74 -13.68
C THR A 116 -19.85 13.50 -14.52
N LYS A 117 -19.00 12.47 -14.45
CA LYS A 117 -19.37 11.15 -14.96
C LYS A 117 -20.64 10.77 -14.24
N GLN A 118 -21.75 10.70 -14.98
CA GLN A 118 -23.01 10.24 -14.45
C GLN A 118 -22.77 8.86 -13.86
N LYS A 119 -23.14 8.67 -12.59
CA LYS A 119 -23.02 7.39 -11.92
C LYS A 119 -23.86 6.39 -12.71
N ILE A 120 -23.20 5.44 -13.37
CA ILE A 120 -23.92 4.45 -14.18
C ILE A 120 -24.69 3.54 -13.23
N ASP A 121 -26.02 3.58 -13.36
CA ASP A 121 -26.90 2.64 -12.66
C ASP A 121 -26.86 1.30 -13.39
N LEU A 122 -26.06 0.37 -12.85
CA LEU A 122 -25.87 -0.98 -13.38
C LEU A 122 -27.18 -1.75 -13.49
N SER A 123 -28.18 -1.44 -12.66
CA SER A 123 -29.48 -2.10 -12.66
C SER A 123 -30.29 -1.84 -13.94
N THR A 124 -29.86 -0.88 -14.77
CA THR A 124 -30.48 -0.58 -16.07
C THR A 124 -29.84 -1.33 -17.24
N ASN A 125 -28.75 -2.07 -17.01
CA ASN A 125 -28.05 -2.79 -18.07
C ASN A 125 -28.45 -4.26 -18.11
N ASP A 126 -29.11 -4.67 -19.21
CA ASP A 126 -29.60 -6.04 -19.39
C ASP A 126 -28.49 -7.10 -19.31
N SER A 127 -27.29 -6.79 -19.83
CA SER A 127 -26.17 -7.74 -19.79
C SER A 127 -25.61 -7.91 -18.38
N TYR A 128 -25.58 -6.84 -17.58
CA TYR A 128 -25.23 -6.91 -16.16
C TYR A 128 -26.25 -7.75 -15.38
N LEU A 129 -27.55 -7.46 -15.56
CA LEU A 129 -28.62 -8.23 -14.92
C LEU A 129 -28.56 -9.71 -15.29
N TRP A 130 -28.31 -10.01 -16.56
CA TRP A 130 -28.11 -11.38 -17.03
C TRP A 130 -26.95 -12.07 -16.30
N LEU A 131 -25.77 -11.43 -16.23
CA LEU A 131 -24.58 -11.99 -15.56
C LEU A 131 -24.74 -12.14 -14.03
N SER A 132 -25.62 -11.34 -13.41
CA SER A 132 -25.91 -11.47 -11.98
C SER A 132 -26.78 -12.69 -11.64
N THR A 133 -27.52 -13.21 -12.62
CA THR A 133 -28.52 -14.28 -12.41
C THR A 133 -28.18 -15.57 -13.13
N ARG A 134 -27.40 -15.53 -14.21
CA ARG A 134 -27.10 -16.67 -15.08
C ARG A 134 -25.60 -16.86 -15.23
N SER A 135 -25.19 -18.11 -15.42
CA SER A 135 -23.78 -18.50 -15.58
C SER A 135 -23.53 -19.48 -16.73
N GLU A 136 -24.58 -19.83 -17.47
CA GLU A 136 -24.56 -20.79 -18.59
C GLU A 136 -25.61 -20.35 -19.61
N PRO A 137 -25.40 -20.57 -20.93
CA PRO A 137 -24.21 -21.16 -21.56
C PRO A 137 -22.97 -20.24 -21.52
N TRP A 138 -21.75 -20.82 -21.51
CA TRP A 138 -20.51 -20.03 -21.38
C TRP A 138 -20.29 -19.04 -22.54
N GLU A 139 -20.73 -19.38 -23.75
CA GLU A 139 -20.64 -18.49 -24.91
C GLU A 139 -21.45 -17.20 -24.69
N GLU A 140 -22.64 -17.30 -24.09
CA GLU A 140 -23.47 -16.15 -23.73
C GLU A 140 -22.83 -15.33 -22.60
N VAL A 141 -22.21 -16.00 -21.62
CA VAL A 141 -21.44 -15.33 -20.55
C VAL A 141 -20.37 -14.43 -21.16
N ILE A 142 -19.57 -14.94 -22.11
CA ILE A 142 -18.50 -14.16 -22.76
C ILE A 142 -19.08 -12.95 -23.51
N ILE A 143 -20.21 -13.11 -24.21
CA ILE A 143 -20.87 -12.02 -24.93
C ILE A 143 -21.32 -10.93 -23.95
N HIS A 144 -22.08 -11.31 -22.92
CA HIS A 144 -22.57 -10.35 -21.92
C HIS A 144 -21.41 -9.72 -21.13
N TRP A 145 -20.35 -10.49 -20.88
CA TRP A 145 -19.14 -9.99 -20.22
C TRP A 145 -18.46 -8.91 -21.05
N LYS A 146 -18.24 -9.14 -22.35
CA LYS A 146 -17.66 -8.12 -23.25
C LYS A 146 -18.55 -6.87 -23.34
N ASN A 147 -19.86 -7.03 -23.46
CA ASN A 147 -20.80 -5.91 -23.52
C ASN A 147 -20.78 -5.02 -22.27
N THR A 148 -20.38 -5.59 -21.14
CA THR A 148 -20.31 -4.90 -19.84
C THR A 148 -18.90 -4.41 -19.48
N TYR A 149 -17.92 -4.53 -20.38
CA TYR A 149 -16.53 -4.12 -20.13
C TYR A 149 -16.40 -2.66 -19.66
N HIS A 150 -17.07 -1.74 -20.36
CA HIS A 150 -17.06 -0.32 -19.99
C HIS A 150 -17.60 -0.07 -18.58
N LEU A 151 -18.60 -0.85 -18.12
CA LEU A 151 -19.14 -0.74 -16.77
C LEU A 151 -18.13 -1.17 -15.70
N ARG A 152 -17.30 -2.18 -16.00
CA ARG A 152 -16.23 -2.61 -15.09
C ARG A 152 -15.11 -1.58 -15.00
N GLN A 153 -14.75 -0.95 -16.11
CA GLN A 153 -13.76 0.14 -16.13
C GLN A 153 -14.19 1.35 -15.28
N GLU A 154 -15.50 1.52 -15.07
CA GLU A 154 -16.08 2.59 -14.26
C GLU A 154 -16.51 2.13 -12.87
N SER A 155 -16.19 0.90 -12.46
CA SER A 155 -16.54 0.42 -11.12
C SER A 155 -15.82 1.25 -10.04
N GLU A 156 -16.60 1.70 -9.05
CA GLU A 156 -16.12 2.40 -7.86
C GLU A 156 -15.87 1.45 -6.67
N ALA A 157 -15.78 0.14 -6.91
CA ALA A 157 -15.55 -0.84 -5.85
C ALA A 157 -14.30 -0.50 -5.03
N ALA A 158 -14.47 -0.39 -3.70
CA ALA A 158 -13.38 0.03 -2.81
C ALA A 158 -12.33 -1.06 -2.60
N THR A 159 -12.74 -2.33 -2.74
CA THR A 159 -11.89 -3.50 -2.57
C THR A 159 -12.15 -4.52 -3.68
N ALA A 160 -11.21 -5.46 -3.87
CA ALA A 160 -11.40 -6.59 -4.78
C ALA A 160 -12.60 -7.47 -4.36
N TYR A 161 -12.84 -7.60 -3.06
CA TYR A 161 -14.01 -8.32 -2.55
C TYR A 161 -15.31 -7.65 -2.99
N ASP A 162 -15.43 -6.33 -2.80
CA ASP A 162 -16.62 -5.57 -3.23
C ASP A 162 -16.83 -5.66 -4.75
N PHE A 163 -15.74 -5.68 -5.52
CA PHE A 163 -15.80 -5.87 -6.97
C PHE A 163 -16.32 -7.26 -7.34
N ILE A 164 -15.87 -8.31 -6.66
CA ILE A 164 -16.34 -9.67 -6.92
C ILE A 164 -17.81 -9.84 -6.51
N GLU A 165 -18.23 -9.24 -5.39
CA GLU A 165 -19.65 -9.21 -5.00
C GLU A 165 -20.51 -8.46 -6.02
N GLN A 166 -19.99 -7.38 -6.60
CA GLN A 166 -20.65 -6.65 -7.69
C GLN A 166 -20.75 -7.47 -8.99
N TRP A 167 -19.82 -8.42 -9.22
CA TRP A 167 -19.79 -9.29 -10.40
C TRP A 167 -19.76 -10.77 -10.00
N PRO A 168 -20.88 -11.34 -9.51
CA PRO A 168 -20.90 -12.69 -8.92
C PRO A 168 -20.44 -13.81 -9.86
N ILE A 169 -20.49 -13.60 -11.18
CA ILE A 169 -19.96 -14.52 -12.19
C ILE A 169 -18.47 -14.82 -12.00
N LEU A 170 -17.73 -13.92 -11.34
CA LEU A 170 -16.31 -14.10 -11.03
C LEU A 170 -16.04 -15.15 -9.94
N ASN A 171 -17.06 -15.56 -9.17
CA ASN A 171 -16.92 -16.64 -8.18
C ASN A 171 -17.01 -18.05 -8.81
N ARG A 172 -17.03 -18.17 -10.14
CA ARG A 172 -17.22 -19.42 -10.86
C ARG A 172 -15.91 -20.01 -11.37
N THR A 173 -15.96 -21.30 -11.70
CA THR A 173 -14.91 -21.97 -12.48
C THR A 173 -14.81 -21.35 -13.87
N ASN A 174 -13.61 -21.29 -14.46
CA ASN A 174 -13.30 -20.69 -15.77
C ASN A 174 -13.28 -19.14 -15.82
N VAL A 175 -13.29 -18.47 -14.66
CA VAL A 175 -13.18 -17.01 -14.55
C VAL A 175 -11.91 -16.43 -15.20
N ASP A 176 -10.85 -17.23 -15.28
CA ASP A 176 -9.61 -16.85 -15.95
C ASP A 176 -9.84 -16.43 -17.41
N THR A 177 -10.80 -17.04 -18.11
CA THR A 177 -11.15 -16.66 -19.49
C THR A 177 -11.84 -15.29 -19.57
N LEU A 178 -12.60 -14.90 -18.54
CA LEU A 178 -13.21 -13.55 -18.43
C LEU A 178 -12.13 -12.49 -18.16
N ILE A 179 -11.18 -12.80 -17.29
CA ILE A 179 -10.03 -11.93 -17.01
C ILE A 179 -9.17 -11.75 -18.27
N ASN A 180 -8.94 -12.83 -19.02
CA ASN A 180 -8.21 -12.76 -20.29
C ASN A 180 -8.95 -11.90 -21.33
N CYS A 181 -10.29 -12.00 -21.41
CA CYS A 181 -11.08 -11.13 -22.28
C CYS A 181 -10.88 -9.65 -21.94
N ASP A 182 -10.93 -9.28 -20.67
CA ASP A 182 -10.71 -7.89 -20.23
C ASP A 182 -9.26 -7.44 -20.50
N PHE A 183 -8.28 -8.34 -20.35
CA PHE A 183 -6.88 -8.05 -20.65
C PHE A 183 -6.67 -7.76 -22.14
N ASP A 184 -7.23 -8.60 -23.03
CA ASP A 184 -7.12 -8.44 -24.47
C ASP A 184 -7.78 -7.14 -24.95
N GLU A 185 -8.90 -6.75 -24.33
CA GLU A 185 -9.57 -5.47 -24.61
C GLU A 185 -8.72 -4.26 -24.15
N LEU A 186 -8.08 -4.38 -22.99
CA LEU A 186 -7.21 -3.33 -22.44
C LEU A 186 -5.88 -3.21 -23.21
N PHE A 187 -5.39 -4.32 -23.78
CA PHE A 187 -4.13 -4.38 -24.49
C PHE A 187 -4.25 -5.14 -25.84
N PRO A 188 -4.92 -4.56 -26.85
CA PRO A 188 -5.25 -5.27 -28.11
C PRO A 188 -4.03 -5.82 -28.88
N ASN A 189 -2.86 -5.21 -28.67
CA ASN A 189 -1.61 -5.59 -29.34
C ASN A 189 -0.68 -6.43 -28.45
N ARG A 190 -1.15 -6.88 -27.28
CA ARG A 190 -0.37 -7.71 -26.36
C ARG A 190 -1.15 -8.97 -26.06
N THR A 191 -0.63 -10.11 -26.50
CA THR A 191 -1.21 -11.39 -26.10
C THR A 191 -0.94 -11.63 -24.62
N CYS A 192 -1.98 -11.96 -23.84
CA CYS A 192 -1.85 -12.41 -22.45
C CYS A 192 -1.04 -13.73 -22.42
N ASN A 193 0.28 -13.60 -22.28
CA ASN A 193 1.22 -14.71 -22.26
C ASN A 193 1.73 -14.95 -20.83
N LEU A 194 0.84 -14.77 -19.84
CA LEU A 194 1.21 -14.88 -18.42
C LEU A 194 1.94 -16.20 -18.18
N TYR A 195 1.34 -17.33 -18.57
CA TYR A 195 1.93 -18.65 -18.42
C TYR A 195 3.24 -18.84 -19.19
N LYS A 196 3.36 -18.28 -20.40
CA LYS A 196 4.59 -18.37 -21.20
C LYS A 196 5.75 -17.61 -20.57
N TYR A 197 5.47 -16.46 -19.95
CA TYR A 197 6.50 -15.60 -19.36
C TYR A 197 6.58 -15.73 -17.84
N TRP A 198 5.75 -16.55 -17.21
CA TRP A 198 5.67 -16.68 -15.75
C TRP A 198 7.01 -17.13 -15.18
N ASN A 199 7.55 -18.23 -15.71
CA ASN A 199 8.82 -18.77 -15.26
C ASN A 199 9.97 -17.78 -15.51
N LEU A 200 10.01 -17.16 -16.70
CA LEU A 200 11.01 -16.14 -17.04
C LEU A 200 10.95 -14.91 -16.13
N PHE A 201 9.74 -14.50 -15.72
CA PHE A 201 9.56 -13.43 -14.75
C PHE A 201 10.09 -13.84 -13.38
N PHE A 202 9.70 -15.03 -12.89
CA PHE A 202 10.18 -15.55 -11.62
C PHE A 202 11.70 -15.67 -11.61
N ASP A 203 12.32 -16.27 -12.62
CA ASP A 203 13.76 -16.41 -12.73
C ASP A 203 14.49 -15.07 -12.64
N LYS A 204 13.96 -14.03 -13.28
CA LYS A 204 14.50 -12.66 -13.16
C LYS A 204 14.34 -12.07 -11.76
N VAL A 205 13.22 -12.32 -11.10
CA VAL A 205 12.98 -11.88 -9.73
C VAL A 205 13.94 -12.58 -8.77
N VAL A 206 14.17 -13.89 -8.93
CA VAL A 206 15.16 -14.67 -8.16
C VAL A 206 16.55 -14.07 -8.33
N TYR A 207 17.00 -13.95 -9.58
CA TYR A 207 18.31 -13.40 -9.92
C TYR A 207 18.54 -12.01 -9.32
N TYR A 208 17.54 -11.12 -9.40
CA TYR A 208 17.66 -9.77 -8.84
C TYR A 208 17.73 -9.77 -7.31
N LYS A 209 17.07 -10.74 -6.67
CA LYS A 209 17.00 -10.85 -5.21
C LYS A 209 18.26 -11.48 -4.60
N GLU A 210 18.91 -12.41 -5.28
CA GLU A 210 20.19 -13.01 -4.86
C GLU A 210 21.28 -11.94 -4.63
N GLY A 211 21.19 -10.78 -5.29
CA GLY A 211 22.08 -9.63 -5.05
C GLY A 211 21.76 -8.77 -3.83
N HIS A 212 20.64 -8.99 -3.12
CA HIS A 212 20.07 -8.00 -2.18
C HIS A 212 19.50 -8.57 -0.85
N THR A 213 19.67 -9.84 -0.51
CA THR A 213 19.03 -10.43 0.68
C THR A 213 19.73 -10.11 2.01
N LYS A 214 19.04 -9.32 2.86
CA LYS A 214 19.26 -9.20 4.31
C LYS A 214 17.99 -9.51 5.13
N ASP A 215 16.91 -9.94 4.48
CA ASP A 215 15.59 -10.00 5.12
C ASP A 215 15.23 -11.43 5.54
N ASN A 216 15.00 -11.64 6.83
CA ASN A 216 14.76 -12.96 7.45
C ASN A 216 13.32 -13.47 7.26
N LEU A 217 12.47 -12.75 6.51
CA LEU A 217 11.06 -13.06 6.29
C LEU A 217 10.76 -13.58 4.89
N THR A 218 11.77 -13.68 4.02
CA THR A 218 11.57 -14.31 2.73
C THR A 218 11.53 -15.81 2.88
N ILE A 219 10.34 -16.38 2.65
CA ILE A 219 10.16 -17.79 2.29
C ILE A 219 11.23 -18.12 1.25
N ASP A 220 11.93 -19.24 1.46
CA ASP A 220 12.98 -19.65 0.54
C ASP A 220 12.34 -19.85 -0.83
N ILE A 221 12.91 -19.23 -1.85
CA ILE A 221 12.29 -19.26 -3.19
C ILE A 221 12.30 -20.70 -3.73
N GLU A 222 13.21 -21.55 -3.23
CA GLU A 222 13.24 -22.98 -3.49
C GLU A 222 11.97 -23.69 -3.01
N ASP A 223 11.39 -23.28 -1.87
CA ASP A 223 10.12 -23.85 -1.38
C ASP A 223 8.95 -23.53 -2.33
N LEU A 224 8.98 -22.37 -3.00
CA LEU A 224 7.94 -21.98 -3.96
C LEU A 224 8.04 -22.73 -5.30
N LYS A 225 9.23 -23.18 -5.70
CA LYS A 225 9.41 -23.99 -6.92
C LYS A 225 8.73 -25.35 -6.80
N SER A 226 8.70 -25.93 -5.59
CA SER A 226 8.05 -27.21 -5.31
C SER A 226 6.52 -27.18 -5.42
N LEU A 227 5.91 -25.98 -5.46
CA LEU A 227 4.46 -25.79 -5.57
C LEU A 227 4.00 -25.56 -7.03
N SER A 228 4.93 -25.52 -7.99
CA SER A 228 4.62 -25.32 -9.41
C SER A 228 4.76 -26.58 -10.28
N GLU A 229 5.09 -27.72 -9.66
CA GLU A 229 5.00 -29.06 -10.27
C GLU A 229 3.65 -29.72 -9.94
#